data_AF-A0A562Q4G2-F1
#
_entry.id   AF-A0A562Q4G2-F1
#
_cell.length_a   1.000
_cell.length_b   1.000
_cell.length_c   1.000
_cell.angle_alpha   90.00
_cell.angle_beta   90.00
_cell.angle_gamma   90.00
#
_symmetry.space_group_name_H-M   'P 1'
#
loop_
_entity.id
_entity.type
_entity.pdbx_description
1 polymer ?
#
loop_
_entity_poly.entity_id
_entity_poly.type
_entity_poly.pdbx_seq_one_letter_code
_entity_poly.pdbx_strand_id
1 'polypeptide(L)' 'MDAMSIARLSTTIAETGTREEVSMAVLKKAMDAQASSAAALIDALPPVQSTNLPPHLGNHVNTTA' A
#
# COMPACT_ATOMS: atom_id res chain seq x y z
N MET A 1 43.36 23.87 7.44
CA MET A 1 42.90 22.46 7.40
C MET A 1 41.43 22.47 7.75
N ASP A 2 40.55 22.83 6.82
CA ASP A 2 39.11 22.98 7.15
C ASP A 2 38.20 22.83 5.91
N ALA A 3 38.53 23.52 4.81
CA ALA A 3 37.74 23.46 3.58
C ALA A 3 37.63 22.06 2.95
N MET A 4 38.70 21.25 3.00
CA MET A 4 38.67 19.88 2.46
C MET A 4 37.85 18.91 3.34
N SER A 5 37.80 19.14 4.65
CA SER A 5 36.96 18.36 5.56
C SER A 5 35.49 18.74 5.41
N ILE A 6 35.19 20.04 5.29
CA ILE A 6 33.83 20.52 4.99
C ILE A 6 33.36 19.98 3.63
N ALA A 7 34.18 20.05 2.58
CA ALA A 7 33.81 19.53 1.26
C ALA A 7 33.46 18.03 1.30
N ARG A 8 34.25 17.23 2.03
CA ARG A 8 33.95 15.80 2.22
C ARG A 8 32.66 15.59 3.02
N LEU A 9 32.42 16.37 4.07
CA LEU A 9 31.19 16.32 4.84
C LEU A 9 29.96 16.68 3.98
N SER A 10 30.06 17.76 3.20
CA SER A 10 29.00 18.18 2.27
C SER A 10 28.67 17.09 1.24
N THR A 11 29.70 16.44 0.68
CA THR A 11 29.52 15.25 -0.18
C THR A 11 28.80 14.13 0.55
N THR A 12 29.22 13.77 1.76
CA THR A 12 28.58 12.70 2.54
C THR A 12 27.12 13.03 2.85
N ILE A 13 26.80 14.28 3.18
CA ILE A 13 25.42 14.73 3.45
C ILE A 13 24.58 14.63 2.17
N ALA A 14 25.09 15.10 1.04
CA ALA A 14 24.39 15.04 -0.25
C ALA A 14 24.11 13.60 -0.69
N GLU A 15 25.08 12.70 -0.54
CA GLU A 15 24.89 11.27 -0.80
C GLU A 15 23.86 10.65 0.15
N THR A 16 23.88 11.03 1.43
CA THR A 16 22.94 10.51 2.43
C THR A 16 21.51 10.96 2.12
N GLY A 17 21.30 12.25 1.83
CA GLY A 17 19.99 12.78 1.45
C GLY A 17 19.45 12.12 0.19
N THR A 18 20.29 11.91 -0.82
CA THR A 18 19.89 11.20 -2.05
C THR A 18 19.45 9.76 -1.76
N ARG A 19 20.17 9.03 -0.90
CA ARG A 19 19.81 7.65 -0.51
C ARG A 19 18.49 7.61 0.25
N GLU A 20 18.23 8.56 1.13
CA GLU A 20 16.97 8.67 1.88
C GLU A 20 15.78 8.96 0.95
N GLU A 21 15.93 9.91 0.03
CA GLU A 21 14.89 10.24 -0.95
C GLU A 21 14.54 9.05 -1.84
N VAL A 22 15.55 8.34 -2.35
CA VAL A 22 15.35 7.11 -3.15
C VAL A 22 14.67 6.04 -2.33
N SER A 23 15.08 5.84 -1.07
CA SER A 23 14.46 4.85 -0.18
C SER A 23 12.98 5.16 0.07
N MET A 24 12.64 6.43 0.30
CA MET A 24 11.24 6.86 0.42
C MET A 24 10.46 6.71 -0.89
N ALA A 25 11.08 7.03 -2.04
CA ALA A 25 10.44 6.88 -3.35
C ALA A 25 10.14 5.40 -3.65
N VAL A 26 11.07 4.49 -3.36
CA VAL A 26 10.87 3.04 -3.49
C VAL A 26 9.80 2.55 -2.53
N LEU A 27 9.79 3.00 -1.28
CA LEU A 27 8.74 2.66 -0.32
C LEU A 27 7.36 3.10 -0.81
N LYS A 28 7.23 4.34 -1.29
CA LYS A 28 5.98 4.84 -1.90
C LYS A 28 5.57 3.99 -3.09
N LYS A 29 6.51 3.67 -3.99
CA LYS A 29 6.24 2.81 -5.14
C LYS A 29 5.77 1.42 -4.73
N ALA A 30 6.35 0.84 -3.67
CA ALA A 30 5.94 -0.45 -3.14
C ALA A 30 4.51 -0.39 -2.56
N MET A 31 4.17 0.68 -1.82
CA MET A 31 2.80 0.91 -1.32
C MET A 31 1.81 1.08 -2.48
N ASP A 32 2.14 1.87 -3.50
CA ASP A 32 1.28 2.06 -4.67
C ASP A 32 1.07 0.75 -5.44
N ALA A 33 2.13 -0.05 -5.60
CA ALA A 33 2.05 -1.36 -6.23
C ALA A 33 1.17 -2.34 -5.44
N GLN A 34 1.27 -2.31 -4.10
CA GLN A 34 0.43 -3.11 -3.22
C GLN A 34 -1.04 -2.68 -3.32
N ALA A 35 -1.32 -1.38 -3.34
CA ALA A 35 -2.68 -0.84 -3.50
C ALA A 35 -3.28 -1.24 -4.86
N SER A 36 -2.52 -1.11 -5.95
CA SER A 36 -2.95 -1.55 -7.27
C SER A 36 -3.21 -3.06 -7.33
N SER A 37 -2.37 -3.86 -6.67
CA SER A 37 -2.56 -5.32 -6.62
C SER A 37 -3.80 -5.68 -5.81
N ALA A 38 -4.03 -5.02 -4.67
CA ALA A 38 -5.24 -5.22 -3.88
C ALA A 38 -6.51 -4.82 -4.64
N ALA A 39 -6.49 -3.71 -5.38
CA ALA A 39 -7.61 -3.29 -6.22
C ALA A 39 -7.92 -4.32 -7.32
N ALA A 40 -6.88 -4.85 -7.99
CA ALA A 40 -7.06 -5.89 -9.00
C ALA A 40 -7.66 -7.18 -8.41
N LEU A 41 -7.29 -7.56 -7.18
CA LEU A 41 -7.89 -8.71 -6.50
C LEU A 41 -9.37 -8.48 -6.15
N ILE A 42 -9.74 -7.26 -5.75
CA ILE A 42 -11.14 -6.91 -5.50
C ILE A 42 -11.95 -6.92 -6.80
N ASP A 43 -11.40 -6.42 -7.90
CA ASP A 43 -12.08 -6.43 -9.20
C ASP A 43 -12.20 -7.85 -9.78
N ALA A 44 -11.24 -8.72 -9.47
CA ALA A 44 -11.29 -10.14 -9.83
C ALA A 44 -12.29 -10.96 -9.00
N LEU A 45 -12.84 -10.41 -7.90
CA LEU A 45 -13.89 -11.11 -7.18
C LEU A 45 -15.11 -11.22 -8.10
N PRO A 46 -15.70 -12.43 -8.24
CA PRO A 46 -16.93 -12.57 -8.99
C PRO A 46 -18.00 -11.64 -8.39
N PRO A 47 -18.90 -11.06 -9.21
CA PRO A 47 -20.01 -10.29 -8.69
C PRO A 47 -20.71 -11.14 -7.64
N VAL A 48 -20.97 -10.55 -6.46
CA VAL A 48 -21.74 -11.21 -5.40
C VAL A 48 -23.06 -11.57 -6.05
N GLN A 49 -23.21 -12.84 -6.42
CA GLN A 49 -24.44 -13.31 -7.05
C GLN A 49 -25.50 -13.06 -6.00
N SER A 50 -26.32 -12.04 -6.23
CA SER A 50 -27.48 -11.78 -5.43
C SER A 50 -28.35 -13.01 -5.56
N THR A 51 -28.18 -13.91 -4.61
CA THR A 51 -29.26 -14.66 -4.02
C THR A 51 -30.07 -15.42 -5.06
N ASN A 52 -29.60 -16.60 -5.42
CA ASN A 52 -30.50 -17.71 -5.78
C ASN A 52 -31.17 -18.27 -4.50
N LEU A 53 -31.53 -17.40 -3.56
CA LEU A 53 -32.29 -17.76 -2.38
C LEU A 53 -33.76 -17.66 -2.79
N PRO A 54 -34.51 -18.78 -2.72
CA PRO A 54 -35.95 -18.75 -2.91
C PRO A 54 -36.62 -17.68 -2.03
N PRO A 55 -37.80 -17.17 -2.41
CA PRO A 55 -38.50 -16.08 -1.71
C PRO A 55 -38.74 -16.30 -0.21
N HIS A 56 -38.58 -17.52 0.28
CA HIS A 56 -38.79 -17.93 1.67
C HIS A 56 -37.49 -18.01 2.50
N LEU A 57 -36.30 -17.88 1.91
CA LEU A 57 -35.03 -17.92 2.65
C LEU A 57 -34.56 -16.51 3.03
N GLY A 58 -34.08 -16.34 4.27
CA GLY A 58 -33.57 -15.06 4.80
C GLY A 58 -34.61 -14.20 5.55
N ASN A 59 -35.88 -14.64 5.61
CA ASN A 59 -36.96 -13.90 6.29
C ASN A 59 -36.98 -14.07 7.82
N HIS A 60 -36.21 -15.00 8.37
CA HIS A 60 -36.10 -15.22 9.82
C HIS A 60 -34.64 -15.28 10.22
N VAL A 61 -34.24 -14.38 11.13
CA VAL A 61 -32.93 -14.41 11.79
C VAL A 61 -33.15 -14.96 13.19
N ASN A 62 -32.57 -16.13 13.48
CA ASN A 62 -32.59 -16.69 14.84
C ASN A 62 -31.60 -15.88 15.70
N THR A 63 -32.11 -14.91 16.46
CA THR A 63 -31.35 -14.23 17.51
C THR A 63 -31.53 -15.00 18.82
N THR A 64 -30.44 -15.47 19.41
CA THR A 64 -30.43 -16.02 20.79
C THR A 64 -30.26 -14.85 21.76
N ALA A 65 -31.12 -14.77 22.79
CA ALA A 65 -31.04 -13.77 23.87
C ALA A 65 -30.15 -14.25 25.02
#